data_AF-A0A4P6K3R0-F1
#
_entry.id   AF-A0A4P6K3R0-F1
#
_cell.length_a   1.000
_cell.length_b   1.000
_cell.length_c   1.000
_cell.angle_alpha   90.00
_cell.angle_beta   90.00
_cell.angle_gamma   90.00
#
_symmetry.space_group_name_H-M   'P 1'
#
loop_
_entity.id
_entity.type
_entity.pdbx_description
1 polymer ?
#
loop_
_entity_poly.entity_id
_entity_poly.type
_entity_poly.pdbx_seq_one_letter_code
_entity_poly.pdbx_strand_id
1 'polypeptide(L)'
;MFWQAKAEIEEVRIGALSQQLRMAKLDVGSGAIAGQAVAYFIIICTASTLFIHHQNIATAADAARALEPLAGPLARILFAIGLIGSGLVAIPVLLASTSYAVSEAIGWPGALSKRPWQSEGFYLVLTVAALLGLALTFLGANPIQLIFWSNIVTAFIAPLLVFAVVLLGNHRVVMKGQRLHAVLNIALWLIILLLVAGTSLLIYQLVTGQGR
;
A
#
# COMPACT_ATOMS: atom_id res chain seq x y z
N MET A 1 -0.41 -6.66 1.91
CA MET A 1 -0.16 -8.09 2.22
C MET A 1 -1.45 -8.89 2.30
N PHE A 2 -2.39 -8.46 3.14
CA PHE A 2 -3.67 -9.17 3.31
C PHE A 2 -4.46 -9.34 2.00
N TRP A 3 -4.65 -8.25 1.24
CA TRP A 3 -5.31 -8.30 -0.07
C TRP A 3 -4.63 -9.27 -1.03
N GLN A 4 -3.31 -9.21 -1.16
CA GLN A 4 -2.54 -10.12 -2.01
C GLN A 4 -2.74 -11.59 -1.62
N ALA A 5 -2.73 -11.90 -0.32
CA ALA A 5 -2.96 -13.27 0.16
C ALA A 5 -4.39 -13.75 -0.14
N LYS A 6 -5.39 -12.87 -0.01
CA LYS A 6 -6.79 -13.22 -0.32
C LYS A 6 -7.06 -13.31 -1.83
N ALA A 7 -6.50 -12.39 -2.61
CA ALA A 7 -6.60 -12.39 -4.06
C ALA A 7 -6.01 -13.69 -4.64
N GLU A 8 -4.85 -14.13 -4.16
CA GLU A 8 -4.22 -15.39 -4.61
C GLU A 8 -5.03 -16.63 -4.20
N ILE A 9 -5.79 -16.59 -3.10
CA ILE A 9 -6.72 -17.68 -2.72
C ILE A 9 -7.94 -17.71 -3.64
N GLU A 10 -8.44 -16.54 -4.06
CA GLU A 10 -9.59 -16.43 -4.97
C GLU A 10 -9.21 -16.69 -6.43
N GLU A 11 -7.96 -16.47 -6.82
CA GLU A 11 -7.46 -16.69 -8.17
C GLU A 11 -7.26 -18.20 -8.44
N VAL A 12 -8.13 -18.77 -9.27
CA VAL A 12 -8.02 -20.18 -9.67
C VAL A 12 -6.92 -20.33 -10.71
N ARG A 13 -5.72 -20.73 -10.28
CA ARG A 13 -4.61 -21.05 -11.20
C ARG A 13 -4.58 -22.52 -11.58
N ILE A 14 -4.42 -22.77 -12.87
CA ILE A 14 -4.32 -24.12 -13.45
C ILE A 14 -2.84 -24.49 -13.56
N GLY A 15 -2.47 -25.71 -13.16
CA GLY A 15 -1.12 -26.26 -13.31
C GLY A 15 -0.48 -26.70 -11.99
N ALA A 16 0.77 -27.17 -12.06
CA ALA A 16 1.50 -27.62 -10.88
C ALA A 16 1.87 -26.45 -9.95
N LEU A 17 1.94 -26.72 -8.64
CA LEU A 17 2.23 -25.72 -7.60
C LEU A 17 3.50 -24.89 -7.89
N SER A 18 4.57 -25.51 -8.41
CA SER A 18 5.80 -24.82 -8.77
C SER A 18 5.63 -23.80 -9.90
N GLN A 19 4.76 -24.11 -10.87
CA GLN A 19 4.42 -23.23 -11.98
C GLN A 19 3.56 -22.06 -11.49
N GLN A 20 2.56 -22.33 -10.65
CA GLN A 20 1.73 -21.30 -10.02
C GLN A 20 2.58 -20.32 -9.21
N LEU A 21 3.49 -20.83 -8.36
CA LEU A 21 4.41 -19.99 -7.57
C LEU A 21 5.36 -19.17 -8.44
N ARG A 22 5.83 -19.71 -9.57
CA ARG A 22 6.69 -18.95 -10.49
C ARG A 22 5.92 -17.83 -11.19
N MET A 23 4.69 -18.09 -11.61
CA MET A 23 3.81 -17.07 -12.19
C MET A 23 3.48 -15.98 -11.18
N ALA A 24 3.09 -16.34 -9.94
CA ALA A 24 2.90 -15.41 -8.84
C ALA A 24 4.10 -14.49 -8.63
N LYS A 25 5.30 -15.08 -8.58
CA LYS A 25 6.54 -14.33 -8.35
C LYS A 25 6.85 -13.36 -9.49
N LEU A 26 6.61 -13.75 -10.73
CA LEU A 26 6.83 -12.89 -11.89
C LEU A 26 5.82 -11.75 -11.93
N ASP A 27 4.55 -12.05 -11.63
CA ASP A 27 3.49 -11.04 -11.59
C ASP A 27 3.76 -9.99 -10.50
N VAL A 28 3.89 -10.44 -9.24
CA VAL A 28 4.21 -9.57 -8.11
C VAL A 28 5.55 -8.85 -8.29
N GLY A 29 6.56 -9.55 -8.81
CA GLY A 29 7.88 -8.98 -9.06
C GLY A 29 7.86 -7.89 -10.14
N SER A 30 7.15 -8.12 -11.24
CA SER A 30 7.01 -7.14 -12.32
C SER A 30 6.25 -5.89 -11.86
N GLY A 31 5.16 -6.08 -11.11
CA GLY A 31 4.39 -4.99 -10.51
C GLY A 31 5.22 -4.18 -9.52
N ALA A 32 6.01 -4.85 -8.67
CA ALA A 32 6.90 -4.19 -7.72
C ALA A 32 7.98 -3.36 -8.44
N ILE A 33 8.61 -3.91 -9.49
CA ILE A 33 9.63 -3.19 -10.27
C ILE A 33 9.03 -1.96 -10.97
N ALA A 34 7.86 -2.13 -11.61
CA ALA A 34 7.18 -1.01 -12.26
C ALA A 34 6.81 0.09 -11.25
N GLY A 35 6.29 -0.28 -10.08
CA GLY A 35 5.99 0.66 -9.00
C GLY A 35 7.21 1.41 -8.49
N GLN A 36 8.34 0.71 -8.28
CA GLN A 36 9.59 1.32 -7.85
C GLN A 36 10.18 2.25 -8.93
N ALA A 37 10.05 1.90 -10.21
CA ALA A 37 10.47 2.78 -11.31
C ALA A 37 9.67 4.09 -11.31
N VAL A 38 8.35 4.01 -11.15
CA VAL A 38 7.48 5.21 -11.04
C VAL A 38 7.87 6.05 -9.83
N ALA A 39 8.07 5.43 -8.66
CA ALA A 39 8.50 6.13 -7.44
C ALA A 39 9.85 6.84 -7.64
N TYR A 40 10.81 6.18 -8.30
CA TYR A 40 12.11 6.76 -8.63
C TYR A 40 11.99 8.01 -9.51
N PHE A 41 11.14 7.97 -10.56
CA PHE A 41 10.88 9.14 -11.39
C PHE A 41 10.18 10.27 -10.62
N ILE A 42 9.25 9.95 -9.71
CA ILE A 42 8.62 10.97 -8.85
C ILE A 42 9.67 11.67 -7.98
N ILE A 43 10.60 10.92 -7.39
CA ILE A 43 11.69 11.48 -6.55
C ILE A 43 12.59 12.40 -7.38
N ILE A 44 13.06 11.95 -8.54
CA ILE A 44 13.91 12.77 -9.43
C ILE A 44 13.18 14.04 -9.84
N CYS A 45 11.92 13.91 -10.25
CA CYS A 45 11.12 15.02 -10.73
C CYS A 45 10.86 16.05 -9.63
N THR A 46 10.58 15.58 -8.41
CA THR A 46 10.42 16.45 -7.24
C THR A 46 11.74 17.11 -6.86
N ALA A 47 12.86 16.39 -6.94
CA ALA A 47 14.18 16.95 -6.67
C ALA A 47 14.59 18.01 -7.71
N SER A 48 14.27 17.83 -8.99
CA SER A 48 14.60 18.81 -10.02
C SER A 48 13.70 20.04 -10.01
N THR A 49 12.46 19.92 -9.51
CA THR A 49 11.50 21.02 -9.50
C THR A 49 11.41 21.71 -8.14
N LEU A 50 11.08 20.96 -7.10
CA LEU A 50 10.72 21.48 -5.78
C LEU A 50 11.93 21.96 -4.98
N PHE A 51 13.02 21.19 -5.01
CA PHE A 51 14.24 21.51 -4.25
C PHE A 51 14.88 22.82 -4.72
N ILE A 52 14.77 23.13 -6.02
CA ILE A 52 15.36 24.34 -6.62
C ILE A 52 14.53 25.60 -6.30
N HIS A 53 13.20 25.46 -6.15
CA HIS A 53 12.29 26.60 -6.02
C HIS A 53 11.75 26.80 -4.59
N HIS A 54 12.16 25.96 -3.62
CA HIS A 54 11.72 25.98 -2.22
C HIS A 54 10.20 26.11 -2.02
N GLN A 55 9.40 25.57 -2.94
CA GLN A 55 7.94 25.67 -2.84
C GLN A 55 7.42 24.68 -1.80
N ASN A 56 6.41 25.10 -1.04
CA ASN A 56 5.73 24.22 -0.11
C ASN A 56 4.50 23.60 -0.81
N ILE A 57 4.42 22.27 -0.86
CA ILE A 57 3.29 21.57 -1.50
C ILE A 57 2.21 21.34 -0.44
N ALA A 58 1.14 22.13 -0.50
CA ALA A 58 -0.03 21.98 0.36
C ALA A 58 -1.18 21.23 -0.32
N THR A 59 -1.21 21.20 -1.67
CA THR A 59 -2.26 20.53 -2.44
C THR A 59 -1.72 19.79 -3.66
N ALA A 60 -2.53 18.87 -4.21
CA ALA A 60 -2.23 18.20 -5.48
C ALA A 60 -2.11 19.18 -6.66
N ALA A 61 -2.84 20.30 -6.61
CA ALA A 61 -2.74 21.36 -7.61
C ALA A 61 -1.38 22.07 -7.56
N ASP A 62 -0.82 22.23 -6.35
CA ASP A 62 0.53 22.78 -6.17
C ASP A 62 1.60 21.83 -6.69
N ALA A 63 1.44 20.52 -6.45
CA ALA A 63 2.32 19.51 -7.04
C ALA A 63 2.28 19.55 -8.58
N ALA A 64 1.09 19.67 -9.17
CA ALA A 64 0.93 19.79 -10.62
C ALA A 64 1.56 21.06 -11.20
N ARG A 65 1.53 22.18 -10.44
CA ARG A 65 2.18 23.45 -10.79
C ARG A 65 3.71 23.37 -10.71
N ALA A 66 4.22 22.70 -9.68
CA ALA A 66 5.65 22.50 -9.50
C ALA A 66 6.30 21.76 -10.68
N LEU A 67 5.53 20.96 -11.43
CA LEU A 67 5.99 20.21 -12.60
C LEU A 67 6.07 21.02 -13.90
N GLU A 68 5.45 22.20 -13.94
CA GLU A 68 5.40 23.06 -15.13
C GLU A 68 6.78 23.48 -15.68
N PRO A 69 7.81 23.79 -14.87
CA PRO A 69 9.14 24.15 -15.35
C PRO A 69 9.87 23.01 -16.08
N LEU A 70 9.48 21.74 -15.85
CA LEU A 70 10.19 20.58 -16.39
C LEU A 70 9.78 20.25 -17.82
N ALA A 71 8.48 20.33 -18.13
CA ALA A 71 7.93 19.92 -19.42
C ALA A 71 6.76 20.81 -19.90
N GLY A 72 6.63 22.02 -19.34
CA GLY A 72 5.62 23.01 -19.71
C GLY A 72 4.20 22.66 -19.27
N PRO A 73 3.18 23.32 -19.84
CA PRO A 73 1.77 23.14 -19.45
C PRO A 73 1.24 21.72 -19.62
N LEU A 74 1.82 20.93 -20.53
CA LEU A 74 1.45 19.53 -20.74
C LEU A 74 1.77 18.66 -19.52
N ALA A 75 2.84 18.97 -18.77
CA ALA A 75 3.22 18.24 -17.56
C ALA A 75 2.10 18.24 -16.51
N ARG A 76 1.43 19.39 -16.35
CA ARG A 76 0.31 19.56 -15.43
C ARG A 76 -0.88 18.68 -15.80
N ILE A 77 -1.21 18.61 -17.09
CA ILE A 77 -2.33 17.82 -17.61
C ILE A 77 -2.02 16.33 -17.45
N LEU A 78 -0.82 15.91 -17.85
CA LEU A 78 -0.36 14.52 -17.68
C LEU A 78 -0.35 14.10 -16.22
N PHE A 79 0.11 14.97 -15.31
CA PHE A 79 0.05 14.72 -13.88
C PHE A 79 -1.38 14.57 -13.37
N ALA A 80 -2.30 15.45 -13.79
CA ALA A 80 -3.71 15.35 -13.41
C ALA A 80 -4.35 14.04 -13.89
N ILE A 81 -4.11 13.65 -15.15
CA ILE A 81 -4.60 12.39 -15.72
C ILE A 81 -4.02 11.19 -14.95
N GLY A 82 -2.71 11.19 -14.70
CA GLY A 82 -2.04 10.12 -13.95
C GLY A 82 -2.53 10.01 -12.52
N LEU A 83 -2.72 11.14 -11.83
CA LEU A 83 -3.21 11.20 -10.46
C LEU A 83 -4.65 10.68 -10.37
N ILE A 84 -5.54 11.10 -11.28
CA ILE A 84 -6.93 10.64 -11.34
C ILE A 84 -6.97 9.14 -11.67
N GLY A 85 -6.22 8.70 -12.69
CA GLY A 85 -6.15 7.30 -13.09
C GLY A 85 -5.64 6.40 -11.98
N SER A 86 -4.58 6.81 -11.26
CA SER A 86 -4.07 6.09 -10.11
C SER A 86 -5.09 6.01 -8.98
N GLY A 87 -5.79 7.11 -8.67
CA GLY A 87 -6.86 7.13 -7.67
C GLY A 87 -8.01 6.19 -8.00
N LEU A 88 -8.47 6.17 -9.25
CA LEU A 88 -9.56 5.30 -9.70
C LEU A 88 -9.24 3.80 -9.55
N VAL A 89 -7.98 3.41 -9.72
CA VAL A 89 -7.54 2.02 -9.51
C VAL A 89 -7.29 1.73 -8.03
N ALA A 90 -6.71 2.69 -7.28
CA ALA A 90 -6.36 2.50 -5.88
C ALA A 90 -7.59 2.41 -4.95
N ILE A 91 -8.61 3.25 -5.19
CA ILE A 91 -9.79 3.33 -4.32
C ILE A 91 -10.49 1.96 -4.17
N PRO A 92 -10.86 1.24 -5.25
CA PRO A 92 -11.50 -0.06 -5.14
C PRO A 92 -10.64 -1.10 -4.43
N VAL A 93 -9.34 -1.16 -4.73
CA VAL A 93 -8.41 -2.13 -4.14
C VAL A 93 -8.28 -1.90 -2.63
N LEU A 94 -8.16 -0.65 -2.19
CA LEU A 94 -8.05 -0.31 -0.77
C LEU A 94 -9.37 -0.57 -0.03
N LEU A 95 -10.51 -0.16 -0.59
CA LEU A 95 -11.82 -0.41 0.01
C LEU A 95 -12.10 -1.91 0.14
N ALA A 96 -11.80 -2.69 -0.90
CA ALA A 96 -11.93 -4.14 -0.86
C ALA A 96 -11.01 -4.73 0.21
N SER A 97 -9.72 -4.37 0.23
CA SER A 97 -8.76 -4.85 1.23
C SER A 97 -9.21 -4.59 2.67
N THR A 98 -9.71 -3.38 2.94
CA THR A 98 -10.21 -2.99 4.27
C THR A 98 -11.45 -3.81 4.64
N SER A 99 -12.37 -3.98 3.69
CA SER A 99 -13.60 -4.75 3.89
C SER A 99 -13.29 -6.22 4.19
N TYR A 100 -12.33 -6.81 3.47
CA TYR A 100 -11.84 -8.15 3.76
C TYR A 100 -11.28 -8.25 5.18
N ALA A 101 -10.35 -7.36 5.54
CA ALA A 101 -9.68 -7.40 6.85
C ALA A 101 -10.67 -7.26 8.02
N VAL A 102 -11.61 -6.32 7.92
CA VAL A 102 -12.61 -6.08 8.97
C VAL A 102 -13.63 -7.21 9.04
N SER A 103 -14.13 -7.68 7.90
CA SER A 103 -15.11 -8.78 7.86
C SER A 103 -14.55 -10.05 8.50
N GLU A 104 -13.28 -10.36 8.26
CA GLU A 104 -12.61 -11.53 8.84
C GLU A 104 -12.29 -11.35 10.32
N ALA A 105 -11.90 -10.15 10.75
CA ALA A 105 -11.71 -9.84 12.17
C ALA A 105 -12.99 -10.00 12.99
N ILE A 106 -14.15 -9.72 12.40
CA ILE A 106 -15.49 -9.84 13.03
C ILE A 106 -16.07 -11.26 12.85
N GLY A 107 -15.49 -12.09 11.98
CA GLY A 107 -15.97 -13.45 11.69
C GLY A 107 -17.15 -13.52 10.71
N TRP A 108 -17.40 -12.45 9.94
CA TRP A 108 -18.43 -12.43 8.93
C TRP A 108 -17.97 -13.10 7.62
N PRO A 109 -18.86 -13.81 6.89
CA PRO A 109 -18.53 -14.40 5.60
C PRO A 109 -18.34 -13.30 4.54
N GLY A 110 -17.10 -12.86 4.33
CA GLY A 110 -16.74 -11.85 3.33
C GLY A 110 -15.99 -12.44 2.14
N ALA A 111 -16.54 -12.28 0.93
CA ALA A 111 -15.85 -12.56 -0.33
C ALA A 111 -16.34 -11.60 -1.41
N LEU A 112 -15.43 -11.00 -2.18
CA LEU A 112 -15.77 -10.10 -3.30
C LEU A 112 -16.46 -10.86 -4.44
N SER A 113 -16.20 -12.17 -4.55
CA SER A 113 -16.85 -13.09 -5.48
C SER A 113 -18.31 -13.44 -5.13
N LYS A 114 -18.79 -13.08 -3.92
CA LYS A 114 -20.18 -13.31 -3.51
C LYS A 114 -21.07 -12.11 -3.84
N ARG A 115 -22.33 -12.42 -4.18
CA ARG A 115 -23.34 -11.41 -4.50
C ARG A 115 -23.55 -10.46 -3.29
N PRO A 116 -23.90 -9.17 -3.50
CA PRO A 116 -24.10 -8.19 -2.43
C PRO A 116 -25.03 -8.66 -1.30
N TRP A 117 -26.04 -9.43 -1.67
CA TRP A 117 -27.08 -9.98 -0.80
C TRP A 117 -26.66 -11.24 -0.01
N GLN A 118 -25.45 -11.76 -0.22
CA GLN A 118 -24.92 -12.96 0.45
C GLN A 118 -23.80 -12.65 1.46
N SER A 119 -23.29 -11.42 1.47
CA SER A 119 -22.22 -10.95 2.35
C SER A 119 -22.49 -9.51 2.80
N GLU A 120 -23.66 -9.29 3.42
CA GLU A 120 -24.14 -7.97 3.86
C GLU A 120 -23.10 -7.20 4.68
N GLY A 121 -22.39 -7.89 5.59
CA GLY A 121 -21.34 -7.29 6.40
C GLY A 121 -20.14 -6.75 5.61
N PHE A 122 -19.74 -7.42 4.52
CA PHE A 122 -18.64 -6.96 3.67
C PHE A 122 -18.99 -5.67 2.92
N TYR A 123 -20.18 -5.65 2.31
CA TYR A 123 -20.65 -4.47 1.58
C TYR A 123 -20.97 -3.31 2.52
N LEU A 124 -21.45 -3.57 3.74
CA LEU A 124 -21.64 -2.54 4.76
C LEU A 124 -20.30 -1.88 5.13
N VAL A 125 -19.26 -2.66 5.42
CA VAL A 125 -17.93 -2.10 5.71
C VAL A 125 -17.40 -1.31 4.51
N LEU A 126 -17.58 -1.82 3.29
CA LEU A 126 -17.14 -1.14 2.08
C LEU A 126 -17.83 0.23 1.90
N THR A 127 -19.16 0.27 2.05
CA THR A 127 -19.94 1.50 1.94
C THR A 127 -19.60 2.47 3.06
N VAL A 128 -19.47 2.00 4.30
CA VAL A 128 -19.09 2.85 5.45
C VAL A 128 -17.68 3.42 5.26
N ALA A 129 -16.71 2.60 4.83
CA ALA A 129 -15.35 3.06 4.56
C ALA A 129 -15.31 4.13 3.46
N ALA A 130 -16.08 3.93 2.37
CA ALA A 130 -16.18 4.92 1.30
C ALA A 130 -16.83 6.23 1.77
N LEU A 131 -17.93 6.14 2.52
CA LEU A 131 -18.63 7.31 3.08
C LEU A 131 -17.76 8.07 4.08
N LEU A 132 -17.01 7.37 4.94
CA LEU A 132 -16.05 7.99 5.86
C LEU A 132 -14.94 8.73 5.11
N GLY A 133 -14.37 8.13 4.07
CA GLY A 133 -13.37 8.79 3.22
C GLY A 133 -13.90 10.07 2.57
N LEU A 134 -15.13 10.02 2.03
CA LEU A 134 -15.80 11.20 1.48
C LEU A 134 -16.07 12.24 2.57
N ALA A 135 -16.62 11.83 3.71
CA ALA A 135 -16.94 12.73 4.82
C ALA A 135 -15.69 13.47 5.33
N LEU A 136 -14.57 12.77 5.52
CA LEU A 136 -13.30 13.38 5.92
C LEU A 136 -12.84 14.45 4.91
N THR A 137 -13.03 14.20 3.62
CA THR A 137 -12.70 15.16 2.56
C THR A 137 -13.62 16.38 2.61
N PHE A 138 -14.93 16.19 2.81
CA PHE A 138 -15.90 17.29 2.93
C PHE A 138 -15.76 18.10 4.22
N LEU A 139 -15.26 17.49 5.30
CA LEU A 139 -14.96 18.15 6.57
C LEU A 139 -13.71 19.05 6.51
N GLY A 140 -13.06 19.16 5.34
CA GLY A 140 -11.90 20.04 5.14
C GLY A 140 -10.60 19.49 5.73
N ALA A 141 -10.53 18.19 6.04
CA ALA A 141 -9.29 17.58 6.50
C ALA A 141 -8.23 17.66 5.40
N ASN A 142 -7.02 18.10 5.73
CA ASN A 142 -5.94 18.24 4.76
C ASN A 142 -5.51 16.85 4.25
N PRO A 143 -5.70 16.52 2.96
CA PRO A 143 -5.40 15.20 2.42
C PRO A 143 -3.92 14.84 2.52
N ILE A 144 -3.02 15.82 2.38
CA ILE A 144 -1.57 15.59 2.49
C ILE A 144 -1.20 15.19 3.91
N GLN A 145 -1.79 15.85 4.92
CA GLN A 145 -1.58 15.46 6.31
C GLN A 145 -2.16 14.09 6.62
N LEU A 146 -3.35 13.76 6.08
CA LEU A 146 -3.95 12.44 6.24
C LEU A 146 -3.07 11.33 5.64
N ILE A 147 -2.53 11.54 4.44
CA ILE A 147 -1.58 10.60 3.81
C ILE A 147 -0.32 10.47 4.67
N PHE A 148 0.21 11.58 5.18
CA PHE A 148 1.38 11.57 6.06
C PHE A 148 1.15 10.75 7.33
N TRP A 149 0.06 11.00 8.05
CA TRP A 149 -0.30 10.23 9.25
C TRP A 149 -0.59 8.76 8.94
N SER A 150 -1.26 8.48 7.81
CA SER A 150 -1.51 7.11 7.34
C SER A 150 -0.21 6.36 7.08
N ASN A 151 0.79 7.03 6.49
CA ASN A 151 2.11 6.45 6.25
C ASN A 151 2.84 6.16 7.56
N ILE A 152 2.74 7.04 8.56
CA ILE A 152 3.29 6.80 9.90
C ILE A 152 2.67 5.53 10.48
N VAL A 153 1.35 5.44 10.55
CA VAL A 153 0.63 4.26 11.06
C VAL A 153 1.05 2.99 10.31
N THR A 154 1.16 3.08 8.99
CA THR A 154 1.61 1.96 8.14
C THR A 154 3.05 1.55 8.47
N ALA A 155 3.95 2.49 8.76
CA ALA A 155 5.33 2.19 9.16
C ALA A 155 5.39 1.38 10.46
N PHE A 156 4.52 1.67 11.44
CA PHE A 156 4.40 0.89 12.68
C PHE A 156 3.83 -0.51 12.45
N ILE A 157 2.83 -0.64 11.58
CA ILE A 157 2.16 -1.91 11.32
C ILE A 157 3.03 -2.85 10.45
N ALA A 158 3.84 -2.29 9.55
CA ALA A 158 4.68 -3.04 8.61
C ALA A 158 5.57 -4.12 9.27
N PRO A 159 6.41 -3.83 10.30
CA PRO A 159 7.26 -4.86 10.92
C PRO A 159 6.45 -5.97 11.58
N LEU A 160 5.29 -5.66 12.18
CA LEU A 160 4.40 -6.65 12.78
C LEU A 160 3.85 -7.62 11.73
N LEU A 161 3.44 -7.10 10.57
CA LEU A 161 2.94 -7.92 9.47
C LEU A 161 4.04 -8.80 8.86
N VAL A 162 5.24 -8.26 8.63
CA VAL A 162 6.36 -9.06 8.10
C VAL A 162 6.75 -10.16 9.10
N PHE A 163 6.77 -9.85 10.39
CA PHE A 163 7.01 -10.84 11.45
C PHE A 163 5.97 -11.96 11.43
N ALA A 164 4.68 -11.63 11.32
CA ALA A 164 3.61 -12.63 11.20
C ALA A 164 3.79 -13.53 9.96
N VAL A 165 4.21 -12.96 8.82
CA VAL A 165 4.52 -13.73 7.60
C VAL A 165 5.72 -14.67 7.81
N VAL A 166 6.77 -14.23 8.48
CA VAL A 166 7.94 -15.08 8.82
C VAL A 166 7.54 -16.23 9.74
N LEU A 167 6.69 -15.96 10.74
CA LEU A 167 6.20 -16.98 11.67
C LEU A 167 5.38 -18.05 10.93
N LEU A 168 4.42 -17.63 10.10
CA LEU A 168 3.61 -18.54 9.29
C LEU A 168 4.44 -19.30 8.26
N GLY A 169 5.39 -18.62 7.61
CA GLY A 169 6.28 -19.21 6.60
C GLY A 169 7.25 -20.26 7.13
N ASN A 170 7.53 -20.24 8.43
CA ASN A 170 8.34 -21.25 9.11
C ASN A 170 7.49 -22.34 9.79
N HIS A 171 6.16 -22.17 9.88
CA HIS A 171 5.29 -23.11 10.58
C HIS A 171 5.06 -24.40 9.78
N ARG A 172 5.46 -25.55 10.35
CA ARG A 172 5.48 -26.87 9.69
C ARG A 172 4.11 -27.31 9.16
N VAL A 173 3.08 -27.12 9.97
CA VAL A 173 1.73 -27.61 9.69
C VAL A 173 1.05 -26.73 8.64
N VAL A 174 1.26 -25.42 8.69
CA VAL A 174 0.64 -24.46 7.76
C VAL A 174 1.28 -24.55 6.38
N MET A 175 2.62 -24.64 6.32
CA MET A 175 3.37 -24.70 5.07
C MET A 175 3.46 -26.10 4.46
N LYS A 176 2.85 -27.13 5.06
CA LYS A 176 2.83 -28.52 4.58
C LYS A 176 4.21 -29.04 4.12
N GLY A 177 5.27 -28.66 4.84
CA GLY A 177 6.65 -29.05 4.53
C GLY A 177 7.42 -28.13 3.56
N GLN A 178 6.78 -27.16 2.90
CA GLN A 178 7.42 -26.18 2.01
C GLN A 178 7.80 -24.90 2.76
N ARG A 179 8.81 -24.98 3.63
CA ARG A 179 9.26 -23.81 4.42
C ARG A 179 10.07 -22.83 3.60
N LEU A 180 10.20 -21.63 4.16
CA LEU A 180 11.14 -20.63 3.67
C LEU A 180 12.57 -21.18 3.62
N HIS A 181 13.28 -20.90 2.53
CA HIS A 181 14.70 -21.19 2.42
C HIS A 181 15.50 -20.33 3.40
N ALA A 182 16.64 -20.83 3.89
CA ALA A 182 17.45 -20.15 4.89
C ALA A 182 17.85 -18.71 4.47
N VAL A 183 18.21 -18.49 3.20
CA VAL A 183 18.55 -17.17 2.66
C VAL A 183 17.36 -16.21 2.72
N LEU A 184 16.18 -16.68 2.34
CA LEU A 184 14.95 -15.87 2.38
C LEU A 184 14.56 -15.54 3.82
N ASN A 185 14.75 -16.48 4.75
CA ASN A 185 14.50 -16.25 6.17
C ASN A 185 15.43 -15.16 6.72
N ILE A 186 16.74 -15.23 6.44
CA ILE A 186 17.71 -14.21 6.85
C ILE A 186 17.34 -12.83 6.26
N ALA A 187 17.00 -12.78 4.96
CA ALA A 187 16.58 -11.54 4.31
C ALA A 187 15.34 -10.92 4.97
N LEU A 188 14.33 -11.74 5.30
CA LEU A 188 13.10 -11.26 5.97
C LEU A 188 13.38 -10.74 7.38
N TRP A 189 14.26 -11.41 8.14
CA TRP A 189 14.68 -10.91 9.47
C TRP A 189 15.46 -9.60 9.37
N LEU A 190 16.31 -9.45 8.36
CA LEU A 190 17.03 -8.20 8.09
C LEU A 190 16.03 -7.08 7.74
N ILE A 191 15.02 -7.36 6.92
CA ILE A 191 13.95 -6.40 6.60
C ILE A 191 13.20 -5.98 7.88
N ILE A 192 12.84 -6.92 8.75
CA ILE A 192 12.21 -6.60 10.05
C ILE A 192 13.12 -5.68 10.86
N LEU A 193 14.42 -5.99 10.94
CA LEU A 193 15.38 -5.16 11.68
C LEU A 193 15.48 -3.74 11.11
N LEU A 194 15.52 -3.59 9.79
CA LEU A 194 15.53 -2.27 9.14
C LEU A 194 14.23 -1.50 9.38
N LEU A 195 13.07 -2.17 9.30
CA LEU A 195 11.76 -1.53 9.57
C LEU A 195 11.64 -1.08 11.02
N VAL A 196 12.09 -1.91 11.98
CA VAL A 196 12.08 -1.57 13.40
C VAL A 196 13.05 -0.41 13.67
N ALA A 197 14.25 -0.42 13.09
CA ALA A 197 15.22 0.67 13.21
C ALA A 197 14.69 1.99 12.61
N GLY A 198 14.04 1.93 11.44
CA GLY A 198 13.43 3.10 10.82
C GLY A 198 12.27 3.66 11.64
N THR A 199 11.42 2.79 12.18
CA THR A 199 10.29 3.19 13.02
C THR A 199 10.76 3.77 14.35
N SER A 200 11.78 3.19 14.98
CA SER A 200 12.35 3.72 16.23
C SER A 200 13.03 5.07 16.01
N LEU A 201 13.73 5.26 14.89
CA LEU A 201 14.28 6.56 14.49
C LEU A 201 13.17 7.61 14.32
N LEU A 202 12.07 7.25 13.66
CA LEU A 202 10.92 8.14 13.47
C LEU A 202 10.31 8.56 14.82
N ILE A 203 10.12 7.61 15.74
CA ILE A 203 9.65 7.90 17.11
C ILE A 203 10.62 8.85 17.81
N TYR A 204 11.93 8.58 17.72
CA TYR A 204 12.96 9.41 18.33
C TYR A 204 12.90 10.85 17.79
N GLN A 205 12.75 11.03 16.48
CA GLN A 205 12.63 12.36 15.85
C GLN A 205 11.35 13.10 16.30
N LEU A 206 10.23 12.39 16.43
CA LEU A 206 8.98 12.96 16.93
C LEU A 206 9.08 13.40 18.40
N VAL A 207 9.75 12.60 19.24
CA VAL A 207 9.91 12.88 20.68
C VAL A 207 10.93 13.99 20.94
N THR A 208 12.03 14.03 20.18
CA THR A 208 13.09 15.04 20.35
C THR A 208 12.79 16.37 19.66
N GLY A 209 11.69 16.47 18.91
CA GLY A 209 11.25 17.71 18.27
C GLY A 209 12.15 18.20 17.13
N GLN A 210 13.10 17.38 16.66
CA GLN A 210 14.02 17.73 15.55
C GLN A 210 13.36 17.67 14.16
N GLY A 211 12.08 17.29 14.08
CA GLY A 211 11.31 17.19 12.83
C GLY A 211 10.40 18.38 12.52
N ARG A 212 10.71 19.58 13.03
CA ARG A 212 10.00 20.83 12.67
C ARG A 212 10.80 21.66 11.68
#